data_AF-D5WGT4-F1
#
_entry.id   AF-D5WGT4-F1
#
_cell.length_a   1.000
_cell.length_b   1.000
_cell.length_c   1.000
_cell.angle_alpha   90.00
_cell.angle_beta   90.00
_cell.angle_gamma   90.00
#
_symmetry.space_group_name_H-M   'P 1'
#
loop_
_entity.id
_entity.type
_entity.pdbx_description
1 polymer ?
#
loop_
_entity_poly.entity_id
_entity_poly.type
_entity_poly.pdbx_seq_one_letter_code
_entity_poly.pdbx_strand_id
1 'polypeptide(L)'
;MASAAAVLERLDAPPASLLRNDACDTSPLAPPPAAPFSDARLARDAITALIDEAELTPKPALVDRRGSGAHRDLDLAIMRRSAHALEPTFAALARTARRRGEPSALLRTELAQIGRAGEQDMMHATGGSNAHRGAIWIIGLLVAGAALETCSSASMRTHGPGAPNHPDTSRVCTVAAQIACFPDRFAASSDSHGERARRRYQVGGARREAQDGFPHALDVGLPALHAARARGLDENTARIDALLAIMSTLDDTCLLHRAGLAGLHAGQRGARRVLDAGGSSTAAGRVALDALERELLALNASPGGSADLLAATLFLDMLAHRDASRS
;
A
#
# COMPACT_ATOMS: atom_id res chain seq x y z
N MET A 1 1.51 47.75 -92.57
CA MET A 1 2.29 47.11 -93.64
C MET A 1 3.63 46.71 -93.03
N ALA A 2 4.00 45.43 -93.18
CA ALA A 2 5.36 44.84 -93.23
C ALA A 2 6.38 45.25 -92.13
N SER A 3 7.31 44.45 -91.63
CA SER A 3 7.90 43.17 -92.04
C SER A 3 8.80 42.76 -90.85
N ALA A 4 8.79 41.50 -90.42
CA ALA A 4 9.90 40.53 -90.55
C ALA A 4 11.29 41.05 -90.09
N ALA A 5 11.85 40.50 -89.00
CA ALA A 5 12.78 39.34 -88.97
C ALA A 5 14.19 39.71 -89.48
N ALA A 6 15.33 39.31 -88.92
CA ALA A 6 15.80 38.44 -87.84
C ALA A 6 17.21 38.99 -87.46
N VAL A 7 17.93 38.55 -86.43
CA VAL A 7 18.85 37.39 -86.46
C VAL A 7 19.56 37.32 -85.08
N LEU A 8 19.82 36.07 -84.67
CA LEU A 8 20.57 35.52 -83.53
C LEU A 8 21.87 36.28 -83.15
N GLU A 9 22.48 36.19 -81.96
CA GLU A 9 22.83 34.98 -81.18
C GLU A 9 23.53 35.37 -79.84
N ARG A 10 23.54 34.42 -78.89
CA ARG A 10 24.46 34.22 -77.73
C ARG A 10 24.02 34.60 -76.31
N LEU A 11 23.42 33.59 -75.67
CA LEU A 11 23.83 32.88 -74.43
C LEU A 11 24.54 33.67 -73.32
N ASP A 12 23.86 33.82 -72.18
CA ASP A 12 24.45 33.69 -70.85
C ASP A 12 23.42 33.13 -69.85
N ALA A 13 23.91 32.26 -68.95
CA ALA A 13 23.13 31.40 -68.06
C ALA A 13 22.43 32.13 -66.89
N PRO A 14 21.30 31.61 -66.36
CA PRO A 14 20.58 32.23 -65.25
C PRO A 14 21.18 31.84 -63.87
N PRO A 15 21.11 32.71 -62.84
CA PRO A 15 21.48 32.33 -61.49
C PRO A 15 20.42 31.44 -60.83
N ALA A 16 20.91 30.55 -59.98
CA ALA A 16 20.23 29.43 -59.36
C ALA A 16 19.02 29.80 -58.47
N SER A 17 18.04 28.90 -58.51
CA SER A 17 16.80 28.87 -57.76
C SER A 17 16.99 28.72 -56.24
N LEU A 18 16.21 29.48 -55.47
CA LEU A 18 15.96 29.25 -54.06
C LEU A 18 15.10 27.99 -53.90
N LEU A 19 15.75 26.86 -53.61
CA LEU A 19 15.09 25.66 -53.09
C LEU A 19 14.63 25.93 -51.66
N ARG A 20 13.31 25.98 -51.44
CA ARG A 20 12.72 25.80 -50.11
C ARG A 20 13.03 24.39 -49.65
N ASN A 21 13.81 24.30 -48.58
CA ASN A 21 14.09 23.05 -47.89
C ASN A 21 12.86 22.72 -47.02
N ASP A 22 12.05 21.75 -47.44
CA ASP A 22 11.10 21.07 -46.56
C ASP A 22 11.90 20.18 -45.61
N ALA A 23 12.43 20.77 -44.55
CA ALA A 23 13.02 20.03 -43.44
C ALA A 23 11.86 19.43 -42.63
N CYS A 24 11.74 18.10 -42.73
CA CYS A 24 10.88 17.26 -41.91
C CYS A 24 11.12 17.61 -40.42
N ASP A 25 10.11 18.20 -39.78
CA ASP A 25 10.08 18.48 -38.35
C ASP A 25 10.13 17.14 -37.59
N THR A 26 11.35 16.75 -37.25
CA THR A 26 11.65 15.57 -36.43
C THR A 26 11.83 16.01 -34.99
N SER A 27 10.87 16.78 -34.47
CA SER A 27 10.72 16.93 -33.03
C SER A 27 10.46 15.53 -32.44
N PRO A 28 11.27 15.05 -31.47
CA PRO A 28 11.06 13.74 -30.87
C PRO A 28 9.67 13.72 -30.24
N LEU A 29 8.83 12.79 -30.72
CA LEU A 29 7.52 12.53 -30.15
C LEU A 29 7.70 12.29 -28.65
N ALA A 30 7.07 13.14 -27.83
CA ALA A 30 7.14 13.00 -26.38
C ALA A 30 6.82 11.54 -25.99
N PRO A 31 7.58 10.92 -25.07
CA PRO A 31 7.30 9.54 -24.68
C PRO A 31 5.85 9.42 -24.22
N PRO A 32 5.15 8.32 -24.55
CA PRO A 32 3.77 8.14 -24.13
C PRO A 32 3.70 8.30 -22.60
N PRO A 33 2.67 8.99 -22.06
CA PRO A 33 2.53 9.11 -20.63
C PRO A 33 2.51 7.71 -20.01
N ALA A 34 3.21 7.50 -18.89
CA ALA A 34 3.25 6.17 -18.29
C ALA A 34 1.83 5.70 -18.00
N ALA A 35 1.59 4.42 -18.28
CA ALA A 35 0.28 3.83 -18.12
C ALA A 35 -0.12 3.85 -16.64
N PRO A 36 -1.40 4.13 -16.32
CA PRO A 36 -1.90 4.01 -14.96
C PRO A 36 -1.59 2.61 -14.41
N PHE A 37 -1.33 2.49 -13.10
CA PHE A 37 -1.15 1.19 -12.43
C PHE A 37 -2.31 0.25 -12.80
N SER A 38 -2.03 -0.88 -13.44
CA SER A 38 -3.11 -1.81 -13.78
C SER A 38 -3.71 -2.42 -12.51
N ASP A 39 -4.98 -2.87 -12.59
CA ASP A 39 -5.65 -3.54 -11.47
C ASP A 39 -4.84 -4.75 -10.96
N ALA A 40 -4.24 -5.49 -11.90
CA ALA A 40 -3.35 -6.61 -11.59
C ALA A 40 -2.05 -6.17 -10.92
N ARG A 41 -1.53 -4.97 -11.21
CA ARG A 41 -0.35 -4.42 -10.52
C ARG A 41 -0.68 -4.08 -9.07
N LEU A 42 -1.77 -3.35 -8.82
CA LEU A 42 -2.20 -3.02 -7.46
C LEU A 42 -2.48 -4.28 -6.62
N ALA A 43 -3.08 -5.31 -7.24
CA ALA A 43 -3.27 -6.60 -6.59
C ALA A 43 -1.95 -7.28 -6.22
N ARG A 44 -1.00 -7.34 -7.17
CA ARG A 44 0.33 -7.92 -6.92
C ARG A 44 1.09 -7.18 -5.83
N ASP A 45 1.07 -5.85 -5.85
CA ASP A 45 1.72 -5.03 -4.82
C ASP A 45 1.08 -5.27 -3.45
N ALA A 46 -0.26 -5.39 -3.37
CA ALA A 46 -0.95 -5.77 -2.13
C ALA A 46 -0.51 -7.15 -1.61
N ILE A 47 -0.39 -8.16 -2.49
CA ILE A 47 0.07 -9.50 -2.10
C ILE A 47 1.53 -9.50 -1.68
N THR A 48 2.40 -8.78 -2.41
CA THR A 48 3.80 -8.62 -2.02
C THR A 48 3.90 -7.99 -0.63
N ALA A 49 3.11 -6.97 -0.32
CA ALA A 49 3.11 -6.35 1.00
C ALA A 49 2.71 -7.33 2.12
N LEU A 50 1.70 -8.16 1.89
CA LEU A 50 1.27 -9.19 2.84
C LEU A 50 2.33 -10.27 3.06
N ILE A 51 2.97 -10.73 1.98
CA ILE A 51 4.03 -11.76 2.09
C ILE A 51 5.27 -11.17 2.77
N ASP A 52 5.67 -9.96 2.40
CA ASP A 52 6.82 -9.27 2.98
C ASP A 52 6.62 -9.00 4.47
N GLU A 53 5.41 -8.64 4.89
CA GLU A 53 5.04 -8.56 6.31
C GLU A 53 5.14 -9.94 6.95
N ALA A 54 4.50 -10.97 6.40
CA ALA A 54 4.44 -12.31 6.99
C ALA A 54 5.83 -12.91 7.19
N GLU A 55 6.75 -12.65 6.27
CA GLU A 55 8.10 -13.17 6.27
C GLU A 55 9.10 -12.36 7.11
N LEU A 56 8.77 -11.11 7.45
CA LEU A 56 9.62 -10.25 8.26
C LEU A 56 10.00 -10.95 9.58
N THR A 57 11.26 -10.92 9.98
CA THR A 57 11.76 -11.71 11.12
C THR A 57 12.92 -10.98 11.83
N PRO A 58 12.98 -10.89 13.17
CA PRO A 58 12.04 -11.45 14.15
C PRO A 58 10.86 -10.52 14.45
N LYS A 59 9.62 -10.97 14.23
CA LYS A 59 8.43 -10.23 14.65
C LYS A 59 7.95 -10.70 16.03
N PRO A 60 7.78 -9.81 17.01
CA PRO A 60 7.50 -10.21 18.39
C PRO A 60 6.11 -10.84 18.53
N ALA A 61 6.06 -12.13 18.87
CA ALA A 61 4.85 -12.93 19.08
C ALA A 61 3.88 -13.05 17.89
N LEU A 62 4.26 -12.55 16.71
CA LEU A 62 3.56 -12.75 15.44
C LEU A 62 4.07 -14.01 14.74
N VAL A 63 3.34 -14.44 13.71
CA VAL A 63 3.84 -15.46 12.77
C VAL A 63 5.00 -14.86 11.97
N ASP A 64 6.13 -15.54 11.94
CA ASP A 64 7.30 -15.19 11.12
C ASP A 64 8.08 -16.45 10.68
N ARG A 65 9.32 -16.30 10.18
CA ARG A 65 10.13 -17.45 9.74
C ARG A 65 10.57 -18.37 10.88
N ARG A 66 10.44 -17.96 12.14
CA ARG A 66 10.80 -18.76 13.32
C ARG A 66 9.63 -19.61 13.82
N GLY A 67 8.38 -19.25 13.47
CA GLY A 67 7.22 -20.07 13.77
C GLY A 67 5.91 -19.30 13.89
N SER A 68 4.96 -19.87 14.64
CA SER A 68 3.59 -19.37 14.78
C SER A 68 3.42 -18.19 15.75
N GLY A 69 4.47 -17.76 16.43
CA GLY A 69 4.38 -16.78 17.50
C GLY A 69 3.38 -17.21 18.59
N ALA A 70 2.45 -16.32 18.95
CA ALA A 70 1.38 -16.64 19.89
C ALA A 70 0.23 -17.45 19.27
N HIS A 71 0.23 -17.74 17.98
CA HIS A 71 -0.87 -18.48 17.33
C HIS A 71 -0.70 -20.00 17.44
N ARG A 72 -1.84 -20.71 17.37
CA ARG A 72 -1.87 -22.19 17.25
C ARG A 72 -2.48 -22.65 15.91
N ASP A 73 -3.18 -21.75 15.25
CA ASP A 73 -3.96 -21.92 14.03
C ASP A 73 -3.30 -21.28 12.80
N LEU A 74 -2.17 -20.58 12.98
CA LEU A 74 -1.44 -19.93 11.91
C LEU A 74 0.03 -20.36 11.90
N ASP A 75 0.58 -20.48 10.71
CA ASP A 75 2.01 -20.60 10.43
C ASP A 75 2.35 -19.82 9.16
N LEU A 76 3.64 -19.71 8.82
CA LEU A 76 4.07 -18.94 7.65
C LEU A 76 3.49 -19.48 6.34
N ALA A 77 3.28 -20.79 6.24
CA ALA A 77 2.70 -21.39 5.04
C ALA A 77 1.22 -21.02 4.87
N ILE A 78 0.45 -20.98 5.97
CA ILE A 78 -0.93 -20.49 6.00
C ILE A 78 -0.97 -19.01 5.63
N MET A 79 -0.08 -18.18 6.18
CA MET A 79 -0.02 -16.75 5.86
C MET A 79 0.23 -16.53 4.36
N ARG A 80 1.22 -17.23 3.77
CA ARG A 80 1.48 -17.16 2.32
C ARG A 80 0.28 -17.63 1.49
N ARG A 81 -0.35 -18.75 1.84
CA ARG A 81 -1.56 -19.24 1.16
C ARG A 81 -2.70 -18.23 1.24
N SER A 82 -2.90 -17.63 2.42
CA SER A 82 -3.89 -16.58 2.64
C SER A 82 -3.66 -15.38 1.73
N ALA A 83 -2.41 -14.88 1.64
CA ALA A 83 -2.08 -13.76 0.76
C ALA A 83 -2.39 -14.10 -0.70
N HIS A 84 -1.90 -15.22 -1.22
CA HIS A 84 -2.16 -15.62 -2.61
C HIS A 84 -3.66 -15.78 -2.93
N ALA A 85 -4.46 -16.31 -1.99
CA ALA A 85 -5.92 -16.43 -2.18
C ALA A 85 -6.63 -15.07 -2.34
N LEU A 86 -6.04 -13.98 -1.83
CA LEU A 86 -6.62 -12.65 -1.89
C LEU A 86 -6.28 -11.86 -3.17
N GLU A 87 -5.40 -12.36 -4.03
CA GLU A 87 -5.02 -11.64 -5.26
C GLU A 87 -6.22 -11.28 -6.15
N PRO A 88 -7.16 -12.21 -6.45
CA PRO A 88 -8.34 -11.89 -7.25
C PRO A 88 -9.24 -10.84 -6.57
N THR A 89 -9.30 -10.86 -5.24
CA THR A 89 -10.09 -9.92 -4.45
C THR A 89 -9.53 -8.51 -4.61
N PHE A 90 -8.22 -8.31 -4.43
CA PHE A 90 -7.61 -6.98 -4.60
C PHE A 90 -7.74 -6.48 -6.05
N ALA A 91 -7.60 -7.36 -7.04
CA ALA A 91 -7.82 -6.98 -8.44
C ALA A 91 -9.28 -6.56 -8.71
N ALA A 92 -10.26 -7.22 -8.08
CA ALA A 92 -11.67 -6.86 -8.20
C ALA A 92 -12.01 -5.54 -7.49
N LEU A 93 -11.40 -5.27 -6.33
CA LEU A 93 -11.53 -3.99 -5.61
C LEU A 93 -10.99 -2.83 -6.46
N ALA A 94 -9.76 -2.96 -6.99
CA ALA A 94 -9.16 -1.96 -7.88
C ALA A 94 -10.04 -1.67 -9.09
N ARG A 95 -10.45 -2.72 -9.82
CA ARG A 95 -11.30 -2.61 -11.01
C ARG A 95 -12.63 -1.92 -10.72
N THR A 96 -13.24 -2.26 -9.58
CA THR A 96 -14.54 -1.70 -9.19
C THR A 96 -14.42 -0.23 -8.81
N ALA A 97 -13.37 0.14 -8.08
CA ALA A 97 -13.03 1.53 -7.81
C ALA A 97 -12.84 2.32 -9.12
N ARG A 98 -12.03 1.83 -10.06
CA ARG A 98 -11.83 2.48 -11.38
C ARG A 98 -13.13 2.66 -12.15
N ARG A 99 -13.96 1.62 -12.22
CA ARG A 99 -15.26 1.68 -12.94
C ARG A 99 -16.20 2.72 -12.34
N ARG A 100 -16.17 2.92 -11.02
CA ARG A 100 -17.02 3.91 -10.34
C ARG A 100 -16.47 5.33 -10.42
N GLY A 101 -15.16 5.50 -10.48
CA GLY A 101 -14.51 6.79 -10.75
C GLY A 101 -14.45 7.77 -9.58
N GLU A 102 -15.30 7.60 -8.55
CA GLU A 102 -15.28 8.45 -7.35
C GLU A 102 -15.77 7.73 -6.08
N PRO A 103 -15.36 8.19 -4.88
CA PRO A 103 -15.92 7.72 -3.61
C PRO A 103 -17.43 7.96 -3.52
N SER A 104 -18.18 6.90 -3.23
CA SER A 104 -19.64 6.98 -3.06
C SER A 104 -20.15 5.85 -2.18
N ALA A 105 -21.37 5.98 -1.67
CA ALA A 105 -22.04 4.92 -0.91
C ALA A 105 -22.22 3.63 -1.74
N LEU A 106 -22.45 3.77 -3.04
CA LEU A 106 -22.57 2.63 -3.96
C LEU A 106 -21.22 1.91 -4.11
N LEU A 107 -20.14 2.65 -4.39
CA LEU A 107 -18.79 2.08 -4.43
C LEU A 107 -18.45 1.37 -3.12
N ARG A 108 -18.65 2.04 -1.98
CA ARG A 108 -18.37 1.45 -0.66
C ARG A 108 -19.12 0.14 -0.42
N THR A 109 -20.36 0.05 -0.88
CA THR A 109 -21.19 -1.16 -0.77
C THR A 109 -20.66 -2.30 -1.62
N GLU A 110 -20.28 -2.03 -2.87
CA GLU A 110 -19.69 -3.03 -3.77
C GLU A 110 -18.33 -3.53 -3.28
N LEU A 111 -17.46 -2.62 -2.81
CA LEU A 111 -16.18 -3.00 -2.22
C LEU A 111 -16.39 -3.87 -0.98
N ALA A 112 -17.42 -3.59 -0.17
CA ALA A 112 -17.76 -4.43 0.99
C ALA A 112 -18.15 -5.85 0.57
N GLN A 113 -18.96 -5.97 -0.48
CA GLN A 113 -19.39 -7.27 -0.98
C GLN A 113 -18.21 -8.09 -1.51
N ILE A 114 -17.32 -7.45 -2.27
CA ILE A 114 -16.08 -8.07 -2.76
C ILE A 114 -15.18 -8.49 -1.58
N GLY A 115 -14.99 -7.62 -0.60
CA GLY A 115 -14.18 -7.91 0.58
C GLY A 115 -14.72 -9.09 1.40
N ARG A 116 -16.04 -9.19 1.58
CA ARG A 116 -16.68 -10.35 2.25
C ARG A 116 -16.51 -11.65 1.48
N ALA A 117 -16.63 -11.61 0.15
CA ALA A 117 -16.37 -12.78 -0.69
C ALA A 117 -14.89 -13.20 -0.59
N GLY A 118 -13.96 -12.24 -0.65
CA GLY A 118 -12.53 -12.49 -0.46
C GLY A 118 -12.17 -13.05 0.92
N GLU A 119 -12.86 -12.59 1.98
CA GLU A 119 -12.74 -13.18 3.31
C GLU A 119 -13.15 -14.66 3.31
N GLN A 120 -14.25 -15.01 2.64
CA GLN A 120 -14.70 -16.41 2.52
C GLN A 120 -13.68 -17.27 1.74
N ASP A 121 -13.18 -16.76 0.61
CA ASP A 121 -12.18 -17.46 -0.20
C ASP A 121 -10.87 -17.67 0.57
N MET A 122 -10.43 -16.65 1.31
CA MET A 122 -9.28 -16.73 2.21
C MET A 122 -9.50 -17.79 3.31
N MET A 123 -10.67 -17.81 3.93
CA MET A 123 -11.02 -18.79 4.97
C MET A 123 -11.02 -20.20 4.40
N HIS A 124 -11.58 -20.43 3.21
CA HIS A 124 -11.53 -21.73 2.54
C HIS A 124 -10.09 -22.17 2.24
N ALA A 125 -9.25 -21.28 1.69
CA ALA A 125 -7.85 -21.58 1.36
C ALA A 125 -6.96 -21.86 2.58
N THR A 126 -7.38 -21.40 3.76
CA THR A 126 -6.62 -21.51 5.02
C THR A 126 -7.21 -22.51 6.02
N GLY A 127 -8.23 -23.28 5.62
CA GLY A 127 -8.90 -24.24 6.51
C GLY A 127 -9.66 -23.57 7.67
N GLY A 128 -10.13 -22.34 7.49
CA GLY A 128 -10.90 -21.57 8.47
C GLY A 128 -10.08 -20.65 9.36
N SER A 129 -8.83 -20.34 8.99
CA SER A 129 -7.94 -19.50 9.81
C SER A 129 -8.11 -18.01 9.49
N ASN A 130 -8.21 -17.18 10.52
CA ASN A 130 -8.47 -15.74 10.38
C ASN A 130 -7.20 -14.91 10.05
N ALA A 131 -6.37 -15.37 9.12
CA ALA A 131 -5.03 -14.82 8.84
C ALA A 131 -5.03 -13.30 8.52
N HIS A 132 -5.57 -12.90 7.36
CA HIS A 132 -5.50 -11.52 6.85
C HIS A 132 -6.84 -10.79 6.87
N ARG A 133 -7.73 -11.15 7.80
CA ARG A 133 -9.09 -10.58 7.84
C ARG A 133 -9.09 -9.06 8.01
N GLY A 134 -8.22 -8.52 8.86
CA GLY A 134 -8.05 -7.07 9.04
C GLY A 134 -7.35 -6.41 7.84
N ALA A 135 -6.33 -7.04 7.28
CA ALA A 135 -5.67 -6.57 6.08
C ALA A 135 -6.59 -6.48 4.84
N ILE A 136 -7.57 -7.36 4.66
CA ILE A 136 -8.58 -7.22 3.57
C ILE A 136 -9.27 -5.86 3.64
N TRP A 137 -9.61 -5.41 4.85
CA TRP A 137 -10.22 -4.10 5.07
C TRP A 137 -9.24 -2.97 4.77
N ILE A 138 -8.06 -3.00 5.41
CA ILE A 138 -7.07 -1.92 5.34
C ILE A 138 -6.49 -1.79 3.93
N ILE A 139 -5.87 -2.86 3.43
CA ILE A 139 -5.21 -2.85 2.12
C ILE A 139 -6.27 -2.77 1.01
N GLY A 140 -7.45 -3.37 1.18
CA GLY A 140 -8.51 -3.28 0.18
C GLY A 140 -9.00 -1.85 -0.07
N LEU A 141 -9.13 -1.04 0.98
CA LEU A 141 -9.46 0.37 0.87
C LEU A 141 -8.32 1.18 0.24
N LEU A 142 -7.07 0.91 0.60
CA LEU A 142 -5.90 1.55 0.00
C LEU A 142 -5.75 1.22 -1.49
N VAL A 143 -5.99 -0.03 -1.88
CA VAL A 143 -6.04 -0.45 -3.29
C VAL A 143 -7.12 0.31 -4.06
N ALA A 144 -8.31 0.48 -3.48
CA ALA A 144 -9.37 1.28 -4.08
C ALA A 144 -8.99 2.77 -4.19
N GLY A 145 -8.37 3.33 -3.14
CA GLY A 145 -7.86 4.70 -3.13
C GLY A 145 -6.80 4.94 -4.21
N ALA A 146 -5.83 4.04 -4.33
CA ALA A 146 -4.79 4.09 -5.37
C ALA A 146 -5.39 3.98 -6.77
N ALA A 147 -6.37 3.09 -6.95
CA ALA A 147 -7.06 2.94 -8.23
C ALA A 147 -7.76 4.23 -8.69
N LEU A 148 -8.45 4.92 -7.78
CA LEU A 148 -9.13 6.18 -8.07
C LEU A 148 -8.16 7.34 -8.31
N GLU A 149 -7.11 7.47 -7.49
CA GLU A 149 -6.10 8.52 -7.63
C GLU A 149 -5.47 8.48 -9.02
N THR A 150 -5.08 7.28 -9.50
CA THR A 150 -4.42 7.17 -10.80
C THR A 150 -5.36 7.55 -11.97
N CYS A 151 -6.68 7.38 -11.80
CA CYS A 151 -7.67 7.81 -12.79
C CYS A 151 -7.81 9.34 -12.81
N SER A 152 -7.87 9.99 -11.65
CA SER A 152 -7.94 11.45 -11.54
C SER A 152 -6.68 12.13 -12.07
N SER A 153 -5.51 11.59 -11.77
CA SER A 153 -4.22 12.13 -12.22
C SER A 153 -3.99 11.95 -13.73
N ALA A 154 -4.55 10.91 -14.35
CA ALA A 154 -4.56 10.78 -15.81
C ALA A 154 -5.45 11.84 -16.51
N SER A 155 -6.51 12.30 -15.83
CA SER A 155 -7.43 13.33 -16.34
C SER A 155 -6.98 14.76 -16.04
N MET A 156 -6.16 14.98 -15.01
CA MET A 156 -5.67 16.30 -14.58
C MET A 156 -4.16 16.50 -14.83
N ARG A 157 -3.61 15.99 -15.95
CA ARG A 157 -2.21 16.28 -16.35
C ARG A 157 -2.03 17.74 -16.78
N THR A 158 -2.06 18.64 -15.81
CA THR A 158 -1.55 20.02 -15.85
C THR A 158 -0.14 20.12 -15.27
N HIS A 159 0.42 19.01 -14.77
CA HIS A 159 1.75 18.97 -14.20
C HIS A 159 2.76 18.88 -15.35
N GLY A 160 3.70 19.83 -15.37
CA GLY A 160 4.70 19.95 -16.44
C GLY A 160 5.55 18.69 -16.63
N PRO A 161 6.27 18.59 -17.76
CA PRO A 161 7.15 17.46 -18.02
C PRO A 161 8.17 17.32 -16.89
N GLY A 162 8.07 16.23 -16.10
CA GLY A 162 8.99 15.93 -14.99
C GLY A 162 8.35 15.51 -13.66
N ALA A 163 7.03 15.55 -13.50
CA ALA A 163 6.39 15.04 -12.28
C ALA A 163 6.49 13.50 -12.18
N PRO A 164 6.75 12.92 -11.00
CA PRO A 164 6.83 11.48 -10.82
C PRO A 164 5.49 10.80 -11.15
N ASN A 165 5.53 9.62 -11.80
CA ASN A 165 4.35 8.83 -12.19
C ASN A 165 3.76 7.99 -11.05
N HIS A 166 4.07 8.36 -9.81
CA HIS A 166 3.63 7.65 -8.62
C HIS A 166 2.40 8.33 -8.00
N PRO A 167 1.38 7.57 -7.57
CA PRO A 167 0.26 8.13 -6.85
C PRO A 167 0.77 8.72 -5.53
N ASP A 168 0.31 9.92 -5.21
CA ASP A 168 0.60 10.56 -3.93
C ASP A 168 -0.05 9.73 -2.80
N THR A 169 0.77 9.13 -1.94
CA THR A 169 0.33 8.24 -0.85
C THR A 169 -0.63 8.95 0.11
N SER A 170 -0.49 10.26 0.31
CA SER A 170 -1.40 11.06 1.14
C SER A 170 -2.77 11.19 0.49
N ARG A 171 -2.81 11.37 -0.84
CA ARG A 171 -4.07 11.40 -1.60
C ARG A 171 -4.72 10.02 -1.65
N VAL A 172 -3.94 8.96 -1.82
CA VAL A 172 -4.43 7.57 -1.74
C VAL A 172 -5.13 7.32 -0.40
N CYS A 173 -4.49 7.68 0.72
CA CYS A 173 -5.07 7.55 2.05
C CYS A 173 -6.32 8.41 2.24
N THR A 174 -6.31 9.64 1.74
CA THR A 174 -7.47 10.56 1.78
C THR A 174 -8.67 9.98 1.03
N VAL A 175 -8.47 9.48 -0.18
CA VAL A 175 -9.55 8.88 -0.99
C VAL A 175 -10.07 7.60 -0.32
N ALA A 176 -9.17 6.76 0.19
CA ALA A 176 -9.55 5.56 0.93
C ALA A 176 -10.36 5.90 2.20
N ALA A 177 -10.02 6.98 2.91
CA ALA A 177 -10.79 7.48 4.06
C ALA A 177 -12.19 7.96 3.67
N GLN A 178 -12.31 8.70 2.56
CA GLN A 178 -13.61 9.13 2.02
C GLN A 178 -14.50 7.91 1.74
N ILE A 179 -13.95 6.86 1.13
CA ILE A 179 -14.66 5.58 0.92
C ILE A 179 -15.10 4.99 2.27
N ALA A 180 -14.18 4.90 3.25
CA ALA A 180 -14.43 4.30 4.56
C ALA A 180 -15.52 5.03 5.38
N CYS A 181 -15.72 6.32 5.13
CA CYS A 181 -16.74 7.14 5.78
C CYS A 181 -18.16 6.90 5.25
N PHE A 182 -18.33 6.33 4.05
CA PHE A 182 -19.65 5.94 3.56
C PHE A 182 -20.21 4.73 4.32
N PRO A 183 -21.53 4.66 4.55
CA PRO A 183 -22.16 3.51 5.17
C PRO A 183 -22.16 2.32 4.21
N ASP A 184 -21.95 1.12 4.76
CA ASP A 184 -22.29 -0.14 4.08
C ASP A 184 -23.71 -0.54 4.46
N ARG A 185 -24.65 -0.39 3.52
CA ARG A 185 -26.08 -0.65 3.75
C ARG A 185 -26.38 -2.12 4.02
N PHE A 186 -25.49 -3.03 3.64
CA PHE A 186 -25.63 -4.48 3.85
C PHE A 186 -24.70 -4.99 4.95
N ALA A 187 -24.10 -4.09 5.74
CA ALA A 187 -23.30 -4.51 6.88
C ALA A 187 -24.18 -5.24 7.90
N ALA A 188 -24.02 -6.55 8.00
CA ALA A 188 -24.53 -7.29 9.14
C ALA A 188 -23.83 -6.80 10.42
N SER A 189 -24.49 -6.94 11.56
CA SER A 189 -23.84 -6.76 12.87
C SER A 189 -22.75 -7.82 13.02
N SER A 190 -21.52 -7.47 12.65
CA SER A 190 -20.38 -8.35 12.78
C SER A 190 -20.00 -8.46 14.25
N ASP A 191 -19.91 -9.69 14.76
CA ASP A 191 -19.32 -9.99 16.06
C ASP A 191 -17.87 -10.48 15.89
N SER A 192 -17.08 -9.75 15.12
CA SER A 192 -15.65 -10.05 14.98
C SER A 192 -14.90 -9.77 16.29
N HIS A 193 -13.73 -10.41 16.44
CA HIS A 193 -12.82 -10.16 17.55
C HIS A 193 -12.50 -8.67 17.73
N GLY A 194 -12.14 -8.00 16.62
CA GLY A 194 -11.82 -6.58 16.62
C GLY A 194 -13.01 -5.71 17.01
N GLU A 195 -14.21 -6.01 16.54
CA GLU A 195 -15.41 -5.25 16.88
C GLU A 195 -15.82 -5.45 18.35
N ARG A 196 -15.67 -6.66 18.91
CA ARG A 196 -15.85 -6.89 20.36
C ARG A 196 -14.82 -6.12 21.19
N ALA A 197 -13.56 -6.13 20.80
CA ALA A 197 -12.51 -5.37 21.48
C ALA A 197 -12.80 -3.85 21.41
N ARG A 198 -13.18 -3.34 20.23
CA ARG A 198 -13.58 -1.94 20.01
C ARG A 198 -14.69 -1.51 20.95
N ARG A 199 -15.76 -2.30 21.05
CA ARG A 199 -16.88 -2.03 21.97
C ARG A 199 -16.47 -2.09 23.43
N ARG A 200 -15.72 -3.12 23.83
CA ARG A 200 -15.31 -3.35 25.22
C ARG A 200 -14.37 -2.29 25.74
N TYR A 201 -13.40 -1.87 24.94
CA TYR A 201 -12.33 -0.96 25.35
C TYR A 201 -12.51 0.47 24.81
N GLN A 202 -13.59 0.73 24.07
CA GLN A 202 -13.93 2.06 23.53
C GLN A 202 -12.86 2.67 22.63
N VAL A 203 -12.08 1.82 21.94
CA VAL A 203 -11.04 2.24 20.98
C VAL A 203 -11.60 2.38 19.56
N GLY A 204 -10.82 2.93 18.64
CA GLY A 204 -11.25 3.14 17.24
C GLY A 204 -11.18 1.87 16.36
N GLY A 205 -10.14 1.07 16.52
CA GLY A 205 -9.85 -0.11 15.69
C GLY A 205 -9.64 0.22 14.20
N ALA A 206 -9.55 -0.82 13.37
CA ALA A 206 -9.28 -0.69 11.92
C ALA A 206 -10.30 0.18 11.16
N ARG A 207 -11.53 0.30 11.68
CA ARG A 207 -12.56 1.17 11.09
C ARG A 207 -12.18 2.64 11.24
N ARG A 208 -11.86 3.07 12.47
CA ARG A 208 -11.49 4.47 12.72
C ARG A 208 -10.16 4.80 12.05
N GLU A 209 -9.21 3.86 12.10
CA GLU A 209 -7.93 3.96 11.39
C GLU A 209 -8.14 4.31 9.91
N ALA A 210 -9.02 3.59 9.21
CA ALA A 210 -9.33 3.88 7.81
C ALA A 210 -10.06 5.22 7.62
N GLN A 211 -11.02 5.56 8.49
CA GLN A 211 -11.79 6.80 8.42
C GLN A 211 -10.92 8.05 8.65
N ASP A 212 -9.88 7.92 9.45
CA ASP A 212 -8.92 8.99 9.77
C ASP A 212 -7.78 9.07 8.74
N GLY A 213 -7.77 8.22 7.70
CA GLY A 213 -6.75 8.27 6.65
C GLY A 213 -5.48 7.48 6.95
N PHE A 214 -5.58 6.40 7.73
CA PHE A 214 -4.47 5.49 8.05
C PHE A 214 -3.26 6.19 8.69
N PRO A 215 -3.45 6.99 9.76
CA PRO A 215 -2.37 7.76 10.38
C PRO A 215 -1.20 6.89 10.83
N HIS A 216 -1.43 5.65 11.31
CA HIS A 216 -0.33 4.79 11.71
C HIS A 216 0.46 4.25 10.52
N ALA A 217 -0.17 4.03 9.36
CA ALA A 217 0.55 3.61 8.17
C ALA A 217 1.31 4.79 7.53
N LEU A 218 0.65 5.95 7.42
CA LEU A 218 1.12 7.14 6.70
C LEU A 218 2.07 8.01 7.53
N ASP A 219 1.73 8.31 8.78
CA ASP A 219 2.43 9.30 9.61
C ASP A 219 3.39 8.66 10.63
N VAL A 220 3.30 7.34 10.85
CA VAL A 220 4.15 6.61 11.78
C VAL A 220 5.03 5.58 11.06
N GLY A 221 4.42 4.61 10.37
CA GLY A 221 5.12 3.50 9.73
C GLY A 221 6.03 3.95 8.58
N LEU A 222 5.51 4.74 7.64
CA LEU A 222 6.29 5.24 6.50
C LEU A 222 7.49 6.11 6.94
N PRO A 223 7.33 7.13 7.81
CA PRO A 223 8.45 7.92 8.30
C PRO A 223 9.48 7.08 9.05
N ALA A 224 9.06 6.11 9.88
CA ALA A 224 9.98 5.22 10.59
C ALA A 224 10.79 4.35 9.62
N LEU A 225 10.14 3.77 8.60
CA LEU A 225 10.78 2.98 7.55
C LEU A 225 11.82 3.82 6.78
N HIS A 226 11.43 5.03 6.33
CA HIS A 226 12.31 5.92 5.58
C HIS A 226 13.47 6.43 6.42
N ALA A 227 13.24 6.79 7.69
CA ALA A 227 14.29 7.20 8.61
C ALA A 227 15.30 6.08 8.86
N ALA A 228 14.84 4.83 9.02
CA ALA A 228 15.73 3.68 9.17
C ALA A 228 16.60 3.45 7.92
N ARG A 229 16.01 3.52 6.73
CA ARG A 229 16.75 3.44 5.46
C ARG A 229 17.74 4.59 5.28
N ALA A 230 17.37 5.81 5.65
CA ALA A 230 18.25 6.98 5.59
C ALA A 230 19.47 6.86 6.52
N ARG A 231 19.35 6.07 7.60
CA ARG A 231 20.49 5.69 8.47
C ARG A 231 21.34 4.55 7.90
N GLY A 232 21.03 4.03 6.72
CA GLY A 232 21.75 2.92 6.08
C GLY A 232 21.45 1.55 6.70
N LEU A 233 20.33 1.41 7.44
CA LEU A 233 19.92 0.11 7.97
C LEU A 233 19.40 -0.79 6.85
N ASP A 234 19.63 -2.09 6.99
CA ASP A 234 19.11 -3.08 6.04
C ASP A 234 17.57 -3.11 6.06
N GLU A 235 16.98 -3.61 4.98
CA GLU A 235 15.54 -3.58 4.77
C GLU A 235 14.76 -4.37 5.84
N ASN A 236 15.30 -5.49 6.34
CA ASN A 236 14.64 -6.26 7.38
C ASN A 236 14.59 -5.46 8.69
N THR A 237 15.72 -4.88 9.11
CA THR A 237 15.77 -3.98 10.28
C THR A 237 14.82 -2.79 10.12
N ALA A 238 14.83 -2.13 8.95
CA ALA A 238 14.01 -0.95 8.72
C ALA A 238 12.50 -1.24 8.84
N ARG A 239 12.06 -2.40 8.35
CA ARG A 239 10.67 -2.86 8.47
C ARG A 239 10.31 -3.29 9.90
N ILE A 240 11.24 -3.90 10.63
CA ILE A 240 11.03 -4.20 12.07
C ILE A 240 10.87 -2.90 12.87
N ASP A 241 11.73 -1.90 12.65
CA ASP A 241 11.62 -0.62 13.34
C ASP A 241 10.31 0.11 12.99
N ALA A 242 9.83 0.01 11.74
CA ALA A 242 8.53 0.53 11.33
C ALA A 242 7.36 -0.18 12.04
N LEU A 243 7.40 -1.52 12.14
CA LEU A 243 6.42 -2.30 12.91
C LEU A 243 6.39 -1.86 14.38
N LEU A 244 7.57 -1.71 14.99
CA LEU A 244 7.69 -1.30 16.40
C LEU A 244 7.18 0.14 16.60
N ALA A 245 7.40 1.04 15.65
CA ALA A 245 6.85 2.40 15.71
C ALA A 245 5.32 2.38 15.73
N ILE A 246 4.70 1.61 14.83
CA ILE A 246 3.23 1.41 14.79
C ILE A 246 2.75 0.81 16.13
N MET A 247 3.35 -0.30 16.56
CA MET A 247 3.00 -0.99 17.80
C MET A 247 3.10 -0.09 19.04
N SER A 248 3.99 0.90 19.05
CA SER A 248 4.21 1.77 20.21
C SER A 248 3.07 2.76 20.48
N THR A 249 2.19 2.99 19.50
CA THR A 249 1.13 4.01 19.55
C THR A 249 -0.26 3.48 19.22
N LEU A 250 -0.35 2.38 18.48
CA LEU A 250 -1.63 1.81 18.05
C LEU A 250 -2.39 1.18 19.23
N ASP A 251 -3.69 1.48 19.32
CA ASP A 251 -4.66 0.73 20.13
C ASP A 251 -5.02 -0.60 19.44
N ASP A 252 -4.07 -1.52 19.41
CA ASP A 252 -4.18 -2.78 18.67
C ASP A 252 -5.30 -3.67 19.21
N THR A 253 -6.39 -3.78 18.44
CA THR A 253 -7.56 -4.58 18.82
C THR A 253 -7.26 -6.09 18.90
N CYS A 254 -6.20 -6.59 18.27
CA CYS A 254 -5.77 -7.98 18.39
C CYS A 254 -5.11 -8.23 19.75
N LEU A 255 -4.28 -7.30 20.24
CA LEU A 255 -3.73 -7.35 21.60
C LEU A 255 -4.85 -7.26 22.64
N LEU A 256 -5.75 -6.29 22.47
CA LEU A 256 -6.90 -6.10 23.36
C LEU A 256 -7.83 -7.31 23.41
N HIS A 257 -8.08 -7.94 22.25
CA HIS A 257 -8.91 -9.13 22.19
C HIS A 257 -8.28 -10.32 22.94
N ARG A 258 -6.99 -10.56 22.74
CA ARG A 258 -6.30 -11.76 23.25
C ARG A 258 -5.86 -11.64 24.71
N ALA A 259 -5.41 -10.46 25.12
CA ALA A 259 -4.76 -10.23 26.42
C ALA A 259 -5.20 -8.94 27.12
N GLY A 260 -6.22 -8.24 26.58
CA GLY A 260 -6.75 -7.01 27.16
C GLY A 260 -5.73 -5.88 27.26
N LEU A 261 -5.98 -4.95 28.19
CA LEU A 261 -5.11 -3.79 28.41
C LEU A 261 -3.68 -4.20 28.83
N ALA A 262 -3.53 -5.34 29.53
CA ALA A 262 -2.21 -5.85 29.89
C ALA A 262 -1.38 -6.17 28.64
N GLY A 263 -1.97 -6.88 27.68
CA GLY A 263 -1.33 -7.17 26.39
C GLY A 263 -1.05 -5.92 25.56
N LEU A 264 -2.02 -4.99 25.48
CA LEU A 264 -1.84 -3.73 24.75
C LEU A 264 -0.65 -2.93 25.32
N HIS A 265 -0.63 -2.70 26.63
CA HIS A 265 0.44 -1.91 27.24
C HIS A 265 1.79 -2.64 27.22
N ALA A 266 1.82 -3.97 27.31
CA ALA A 266 3.05 -4.74 27.13
C ALA A 266 3.63 -4.53 25.73
N GLY A 267 2.79 -4.61 24.69
CA GLY A 267 3.17 -4.33 23.30
C GLY A 267 3.70 -2.91 23.13
N GLN A 268 2.93 -1.90 23.52
CA GLN A 268 3.28 -0.48 23.35
C GLN A 268 4.59 -0.13 24.10
N ARG A 269 4.69 -0.47 25.39
CA ARG A 269 5.88 -0.17 26.19
C ARG A 269 7.09 -0.95 25.71
N GLY A 270 6.93 -2.23 25.38
CA GLY A 270 8.06 -3.04 24.91
C GLY A 270 8.58 -2.55 23.56
N ALA A 271 7.70 -2.18 22.62
CA ALA A 271 8.10 -1.60 21.36
C ALA A 271 8.83 -0.25 21.56
N ARG A 272 8.31 0.61 22.44
CA ARG A 272 8.96 1.86 22.84
C ARG A 272 10.37 1.64 23.40
N ARG A 273 10.56 0.64 24.28
CA ARG A 273 11.89 0.29 24.83
C ARG A 273 12.89 -0.11 23.75
N VAL A 274 12.46 -0.85 22.72
CA VAL A 274 13.35 -1.22 21.60
C VAL A 274 13.79 0.02 20.84
N LEU A 275 12.85 0.91 20.52
CA LEU A 275 13.13 2.16 19.79
C LEU A 275 14.03 3.10 20.60
N ASP A 276 13.76 3.28 21.90
CA ASP A 276 14.56 4.11 22.80
C ASP A 276 15.97 3.54 23.02
N ALA A 277 16.15 2.22 22.89
CA ALA A 277 17.46 1.57 22.90
C ALA A 277 18.25 1.72 21.58
N GLY A 278 17.72 2.48 20.62
CA GLY A 278 18.36 2.78 19.33
C GLY A 278 17.85 1.95 18.16
N GLY A 279 16.77 1.19 18.33
CA GLY A 279 16.18 0.34 17.30
C GLY A 279 16.74 -1.08 17.29
N SER A 280 16.09 -1.95 16.50
CA SER A 280 16.31 -3.40 16.50
C SER A 280 17.70 -3.84 16.02
N SER A 281 18.45 -2.98 15.33
CA SER A 281 19.83 -3.25 14.90
C SER A 281 20.89 -3.04 15.97
N THR A 282 20.55 -2.42 17.10
CA THR A 282 21.51 -2.21 18.19
C THR A 282 21.58 -3.42 19.12
N ALA A 283 22.68 -3.59 19.85
CA ALA A 283 22.80 -4.67 20.83
C ALA A 283 21.75 -4.54 21.96
N ALA A 284 21.54 -3.32 22.47
CA ALA A 284 20.53 -3.05 23.48
C ALA A 284 19.10 -3.24 22.93
N GLY A 285 18.84 -2.80 21.70
CA GLY A 285 17.55 -2.97 21.03
C GLY A 285 17.20 -4.43 20.79
N ARG A 286 18.16 -5.29 20.40
CA ARG A 286 17.93 -6.74 20.28
C ARG A 286 17.53 -7.37 21.62
N VAL A 287 18.24 -7.03 22.71
CA VAL A 287 17.89 -7.53 24.05
C VAL A 287 16.48 -7.08 24.46
N ALA A 288 16.12 -5.83 24.16
CA ALA A 288 14.78 -5.30 24.41
C ALA A 288 13.71 -5.99 23.55
N LEU A 289 14.03 -6.33 22.30
CA LEU A 289 13.12 -7.01 21.37
C LEU A 289 12.84 -8.44 21.82
N ASP A 290 13.88 -9.16 22.23
CA ASP A 290 13.74 -10.50 22.82
C ASP A 290 12.92 -10.46 24.11
N ALA A 291 13.07 -9.40 24.92
CA ALA A 291 12.26 -9.21 26.12
C ALA A 291 10.79 -8.93 25.79
N LEU A 292 10.52 -8.08 24.80
CA LEU A 292 9.16 -7.82 24.29
C LEU A 292 8.51 -9.12 23.77
N GLU A 293 9.24 -9.91 22.99
CA GLU A 293 8.75 -11.18 22.48
C GLU A 293 8.35 -12.14 23.61
N ARG A 294 9.24 -12.34 24.61
CA ARG A 294 8.92 -13.20 25.76
C ARG A 294 7.70 -12.71 26.53
N GLU A 295 7.57 -11.40 26.74
CA GLU A 295 6.42 -10.80 27.44
C GLU A 295 5.11 -11.05 26.69
N LEU A 296 5.09 -10.82 25.37
CA LEU A 296 3.90 -11.03 24.54
C LEU A 296 3.52 -12.52 24.42
N LEU A 297 4.50 -13.42 24.27
CA LEU A 297 4.25 -14.86 24.25
C LEU A 297 3.67 -15.35 25.57
N ALA A 298 4.19 -14.89 26.71
CA ALA A 298 3.67 -15.27 28.03
C ALA A 298 2.22 -14.80 28.24
N LEU A 299 1.84 -13.66 27.68
CA LEU A 299 0.48 -13.13 27.70
C LEU A 299 -0.44 -13.75 26.64
N ASN A 300 0.09 -14.62 25.78
CA ASN A 300 -0.61 -15.12 24.60
C ASN A 300 -1.17 -13.98 23.72
N ALA A 301 -0.40 -12.89 23.62
CA ALA A 301 -0.76 -11.64 22.97
C ALA A 301 -0.09 -11.56 21.58
N SER A 302 -0.86 -11.21 20.55
CA SER A 302 -0.37 -11.07 19.17
C SER A 302 -0.78 -9.71 18.60
N PRO A 303 0.20 -8.86 18.19
CA PRO A 303 -0.05 -7.52 17.64
C PRO A 303 -0.48 -7.56 16.16
N GLY A 304 -1.56 -8.30 15.87
CA GLY A 304 -2.04 -8.50 14.50
C GLY A 304 -2.54 -7.23 13.81
N GLY A 305 -3.12 -6.27 14.54
CA GLY A 305 -3.53 -4.99 13.94
C GLY A 305 -2.32 -4.16 13.51
N SER A 306 -1.23 -4.23 14.28
CA SER A 306 0.04 -3.59 13.94
C SER A 306 0.70 -4.24 12.72
N ALA A 307 0.61 -5.57 12.59
CA ALA A 307 1.04 -6.32 11.41
C ALA A 307 0.26 -5.90 10.15
N ASP A 308 -1.08 -5.84 10.22
CA ASP A 308 -1.90 -5.40 9.09
C ASP A 308 -1.54 -3.97 8.63
N LEU A 309 -1.21 -3.08 9.58
CA LEU A 309 -0.77 -1.72 9.29
C LEU A 309 0.67 -1.64 8.76
N LEU A 310 1.56 -2.54 9.18
CA LEU A 310 2.87 -2.67 8.55
C LEU A 310 2.70 -3.07 7.07
N ALA A 311 1.86 -4.06 6.77
CA ALA A 311 1.58 -4.41 5.37
C ALA A 311 1.01 -3.21 4.59
N ALA A 312 0.15 -2.40 5.20
CA ALA A 312 -0.32 -1.15 4.61
C ALA A 312 0.81 -0.15 4.34
N THR A 313 1.74 0.04 5.29
CA THR A 313 2.95 0.86 5.11
C THR A 313 3.80 0.37 3.95
N LEU A 314 4.05 -0.95 3.85
CA LEU A 314 4.83 -1.53 2.75
C LEU A 314 4.14 -1.35 1.40
N PHE A 315 2.81 -1.49 1.36
CA PHE A 315 2.02 -1.24 0.15
C PHE A 315 2.17 0.22 -0.31
N LEU A 316 2.00 1.19 0.58
CA LEU A 316 2.15 2.62 0.27
C LEU A 316 3.58 2.95 -0.17
N ASP A 317 4.59 2.35 0.46
CA ASP A 317 6.00 2.52 0.10
C ASP A 317 6.29 2.02 -1.34
N MET A 318 5.74 0.86 -1.71
CA MET A 318 5.86 0.34 -3.08
C MET A 318 5.19 1.25 -4.12
N LEU A 319 4.06 1.86 -3.78
CA LEU A 319 3.40 2.82 -4.67
C LEU A 319 4.28 4.05 -4.94
N ALA A 320 5.04 4.50 -3.94
CA ALA A 320 5.86 5.71 -4.02
C ALA A 320 7.21 5.54 -4.74
N HIS A 321 7.80 4.34 -4.77
CA HIS A 321 9.22 4.16 -5.14
C HIS A 321 9.51 3.31 -6.39
N ARG A 322 8.52 2.69 -7.03
CA ARG A 322 8.78 1.62 -8.03
C ARG A 322 8.92 1.99 -9.52
N ASP A 323 9.22 3.25 -9.85
CA ASP A 323 9.71 3.63 -11.19
C ASP A 323 11.25 3.72 -11.24
N ALA A 324 11.93 3.68 -10.09
CA ALA A 324 13.41 3.70 -10.03
C ALA A 324 14.06 2.33 -10.27
N SER A 325 13.32 1.22 -10.19
CA SER A 325 13.85 -0.15 -10.35
C SER A 325 13.72 -0.71 -11.78
N ARG A 326 13.55 0.16 -12.77
CA ARG A 326 13.69 -0.17 -14.20
C ARG A 326 14.59 0.87 -14.88
N SER A 327 15.87 0.80 -14.58
CA SER A 327 16.97 1.27 -15.43
C SER A 327 18.12 0.29 -15.31
#